data_AF-A0A1G1LIX2-F1
#
_entry.id   AF-A0A1G1LIX2-F1
#
_cell.length_a   1.000
_cell.length_b   1.000
_cell.length_c   1.000
_cell.angle_alpha   90.00
_cell.angle_beta   90.00
_cell.angle_gamma   90.00
#
_symmetry.space_group_name_H-M   'P 1'
#
loop_
_entity.id
_entity.type
_entity.pdbx_description
1 polymer ?
#
loop_
_entity_poly.entity_id
_entity_poly.type
_entity_poly.pdbx_seq_one_letter_code
_entity_poly.pdbx_strand_id
1 'polypeptide(L)' 'MNVKRSKTKPRLFPLAVKAEKALKAAVAKAIREHALAGRPIYVWRNGKVVRIPASELKSFLRKPKRKKRTNR' A
#
# COMPACT_ATOMS: atom_id res chain seq x y z
N MET A 1 -24.07 -28.96 26.75
CA MET A 1 -22.84 -28.15 26.55
C MET A 1 -23.24 -26.82 25.93
N ASN A 2 -23.16 -25.70 26.67
CA ASN A 2 -23.69 -24.41 26.22
C ASN A 2 -22.54 -23.44 25.88
N VAL A 3 -22.17 -23.37 24.60
CA VAL A 3 -21.11 -22.46 24.14
C VAL A 3 -21.70 -21.05 24.05
N LYS A 4 -21.49 -20.23 25.08
CA LYS A 4 -21.83 -18.80 25.07
C LYS A 4 -21.02 -18.12 23.96
N ARG A 5 -21.63 -17.86 22.80
CA ARG A 5 -21.03 -17.03 21.75
C ARG A 5 -20.92 -15.60 22.30
N SER A 6 -19.70 -15.18 22.64
CA SER A 6 -19.47 -13.78 23.00
C SER A 6 -19.78 -12.91 21.77
N LYS A 7 -20.74 -11.99 21.92
CA LYS A 7 -21.08 -11.00 20.91
C LYS A 7 -19.93 -9.99 20.84
N THR A 8 -18.87 -10.32 20.13
CA THR A 8 -17.76 -9.40 19.88
C THR A 8 -18.33 -8.22 19.09
N LYS A 9 -18.51 -7.07 19.74
CA LYS A 9 -18.98 -5.84 19.09
C LYS A 9 -18.06 -5.57 17.90
N PRO A 10 -18.57 -5.45 16.66
CA PRO A 10 -17.73 -5.17 15.52
C PRO A 10 -17.00 -3.85 15.78
N ARG A 11 -15.68 -3.83 15.62
CA ARG A 11 -14.89 -2.61 15.72
C ARG A 11 -15.37 -1.67 14.61
N LEU A 12 -16.25 -0.74 14.95
CA LEU A 12 -16.72 0.32 14.08
C LEU A 12 -15.54 1.27 13.83
N PHE A 13 -14.65 0.90 12.91
CA PHE A 13 -13.72 1.86 12.35
C PHE A 13 -14.55 2.93 11.64
N PRO A 14 -14.28 4.23 11.90
CA PRO A 14 -14.93 5.31 11.18
C PRO A 14 -14.86 5.07 9.67
N LEU A 15 -15.93 5.38 8.94
CA LEU A 15 -16.01 5.16 7.49
C LEU A 15 -14.78 5.73 6.77
N ALA A 16 -14.31 6.92 7.18
CA ALA A 16 -13.10 7.55 6.67
C ALA A 16 -11.87 6.65 6.74
N VAL A 17 -11.65 5.94 7.85
CA VAL A 17 -10.51 5.01 8.02
C VAL A 17 -10.61 3.82 7.07
N LYS A 18 -11.83 3.30 6.86
CA LYS A 18 -12.05 2.20 5.91
C LYS A 18 -11.83 2.67 4.47
N ALA A 19 -12.35 3.85 4.12
CA ALA A 19 -12.19 4.45 2.81
C ALA A 19 -10.72 4.73 2.49
N GLU A 20 -9.97 5.30 3.44
CA GLU A 20 -8.54 5.56 3.28
C GLU A 20 -7.76 4.26 3.03
N LYS A 21 -8.03 3.19 3.81
CA LYS A 21 -7.40 1.88 3.61
C LYS A 21 -7.72 1.29 2.24
N ALA A 22 -8.98 1.35 1.82
CA ALA A 22 -9.41 0.86 0.51
C ALA A 22 -8.73 1.64 -0.61
N LEU A 23 -8.65 2.96 -0.50
CA LEU A 23 -7.97 3.82 -1.47
C LEU A 23 -6.48 3.48 -1.56
N LYS A 24 -5.78 3.37 -0.43
CA LYS A 24 -4.35 2.98 -0.41
C LYS A 24 -4.13 1.63 -1.09
N ALA A 25 -5.00 0.65 -0.85
CA ALA A 25 -4.91 -0.66 -1.47
C ALA A 25 -5.13 -0.60 -2.99
N ALA A 26 -6.13 0.15 -3.44
CA ALA A 26 -6.41 0.35 -4.87
C ALA A 26 -5.23 1.05 -5.59
N VAL A 27 -4.68 2.11 -4.99
CA VAL A 27 -3.52 2.82 -5.53
C VAL A 27 -2.29 1.91 -5.59
N ALA A 28 -2.02 1.13 -4.54
CA ALA A 28 -0.91 0.18 -4.54
C ALA A 28 -1.03 -0.87 -5.65
N LYS A 29 -2.25 -1.36 -5.91
CA LYS A 29 -2.54 -2.28 -7.02
C LYS A 29 -2.27 -1.62 -8.37
N ALA A 30 -2.78 -0.41 -8.60
CA ALA A 30 -2.57 0.33 -9.84
C ALA A 30 -1.09 0.60 -10.13
N ILE A 31 -0.31 0.97 -9.10
CA ILE A 31 1.13 1.17 -9.21
C ILE A 31 1.83 -0.13 -9.64
N ARG A 32 1.45 -1.26 -9.02
CA ARG A 32 2.01 -2.56 -9.35
C ARG A 32 1.73 -2.97 -10.79
N GLU A 33 0.51 -2.77 -11.26
CA GLU A 33 0.12 -3.07 -12.64
C GLU A 33 0.92 -2.23 -13.65
N HIS A 34 1.09 -0.93 -13.39
CA HIS A 34 1.90 -0.06 -14.24
C HIS A 34 3.36 -0.48 -14.27
N ALA A 35 3.93 -0.82 -13.11
CA ALA A 35 5.31 -1.30 -13.02
C ALA A 35 5.51 -2.59 -13.84
N LEU A 36 4.58 -3.54 -13.75
CA LEU A 36 4.63 -4.79 -14.50
C LEU A 36 4.45 -4.56 -16.01
N ALA A 37 3.53 -3.67 -16.39
CA ALA A 37 3.27 -3.30 -17.79
C ALA A 37 4.35 -2.38 -18.40
N GLY A 38 5.37 -1.97 -17.63
CA GLY A 38 6.41 -1.06 -18.12
C GLY A 38 5.93 0.38 -18.34
N ARG A 39 4.79 0.76 -17.75
CA ARG A 39 4.18 2.08 -17.94
C ARG A 39 4.63 3.05 -16.82
N PRO A 40 5.04 4.28 -17.17
CA PRO A 40 5.36 5.30 -16.17
C PRO A 40 4.09 5.78 -15.45
N ILE A 41 4.27 6.36 -14.27
CA ILE A 41 3.21 7.05 -13.53
C ILE A 41 3.59 8.52 -13.37
N TYR A 42 2.60 9.40 -13.43
CA TYR A 42 2.76 10.83 -13.21
C TYR A 42 2.09 11.18 -11.88
N VAL A 43 2.83 11.84 -10.99
CA VAL A 43 2.32 12.26 -9.68
C VAL A 43 2.47 13.76 -9.54
N TRP A 44 1.49 14.39 -8.90
CA TRP A 44 1.60 15.78 -8.50
C TRP A 44 2.42 15.88 -7.21
N ARG A 45 3.49 16.67 -7.23
CA ARG A 45 4.33 16.94 -6.06
C ARG A 45 4.74 18.40 -6.07
N ASN A 46 4.38 19.13 -5.02
CA ASN A 46 4.79 20.53 -4.80
C ASN A 46 4.50 21.45 -6.00
N GLY A 47 3.28 21.37 -6.55
CA GLY A 47 2.88 22.22 -7.68
C GLY A 47 3.41 21.78 -9.04
N LYS A 48 4.09 20.63 -9.13
CA LYS A 48 4.68 20.12 -10.36
C LYS A 48 4.26 18.68 -10.64
N VAL A 49 4.13 18.34 -11.91
CA VAL A 49 3.95 16.95 -12.36
C VAL A 49 5.33 16.29 -12.42
N VAL A 50 5.52 15.23 -11.66
CA VAL A 50 6.74 14.42 -11.64
C VAL A 50 6.45 13.08 -12.31
N ARG A 51 7.26 12.72 -13.30
CA ARG A 51 7.22 11.42 -13.96
C ARG A 51 8.08 10.42 -13.20
N ILE A 52 7.49 9.29 -12.82
CA ILE A 52 8.20 8.16 -12.22
C ILE A 52 8.26 7.03 -13.27
N PRO A 53 9.45 6.64 -13.75
CA PRO A 53 9.60 5.58 -14.73
C PRO A 53 9.30 4.20 -14.13
N ALA A 54 8.84 3.26 -14.96
CA ALA A 54 8.47 1.92 -14.52
C ALA A 54 9.63 1.12 -13.92
N SER A 55 10.87 1.39 -14.34
CA SER A 55 12.10 0.81 -13.77
C SER A 55 12.26 1.14 -12.29
N GLU A 56 11.98 2.39 -11.91
CA GLU A 56 12.06 2.85 -10.53
C GLU A 56 10.94 2.22 -9.70
N LEU A 57 9.72 2.13 -10.24
CA LEU A 57 8.59 1.46 -9.59
C LEU A 57 8.87 -0.02 -9.29
N LYS A 58 9.51 -0.76 -10.21
CA LYS A 58 9.92 -2.16 -9.98
C LYS A 58 10.90 -2.29 -8.82
N SER A 59 11.76 -1.29 -8.60
CA SER A 59 12.71 -1.30 -7.48
C SER A 59 11.99 -1.16 -6.13
N PHE A 60 10.96 -0.32 -6.04
CA PHE A 60 10.14 -0.15 -4.83
C PHE A 60 9.26 -1.37 -4.51
N LEU A 61 8.86 -2.15 -5.52
CA LEU A 61 8.09 -3.38 -5.32
C LEU A 61 8.95 -4.53 -4.77
N ARG A 62 10.28 -4.50 -4.96
CA ARG A 62 11.17 -5.44 -4.28
C ARG A 62 11.22 -5.00 -2.82
N LYS A 63 10.64 -5.81 -1.92
CA LYS A 63 10.72 -5.59 -0.47
C LYS A 63 12.15 -5.19 -0.08
N PRO A 64 12.35 -4.16 0.76
CA PRO A 64 13.69 -3.80 1.19
C PRO A 64 14.37 -5.04 1.78
N LYS A 65 15.59 -5.34 1.31
CA LYS A 65 16.42 -6.36 1.96
C LYS A 65 16.55 -5.94 3.42
N ARG A 66 15.95 -6.72 4.31
CA ARG A 66 16.04 -6.55 5.77
C ARG A 66 17.52 -6.35 6.11
N LYS A 67 17.95 -5.14 6.49
CA LYS A 67 19.33 -4.92 6.95
C LYS A 67 19.52 -5.84 8.14
N LYS A 68 20.37 -6.86 8.01
CA LYS A 68 20.79 -7.68 9.15
C LYS A 68 21.46 -6.71 10.11
N ARG A 69 20.84 -6.52 11.26
CA ARG A 69 21.37 -5.72 12.36
C ARG A 69 22.60 -6.49 12.85
N THR A 70 23.78 -6.12 12.36
CA THR A 70 25.04 -6.61 12.91
C THR A 70 25.29 -5.77 14.17
N ASN A 71 25.06 -6.36 15.34
CA ASN A 71 25.60 -5.79 16.57
C ASN A 71 27.07 -6.19 16.60
N ARG A 72 27.96 -5.19 16.68
CA ARG A 72 29.36 -5.34 17.01
C ARG A 72 29.65 -4.47 18.21
#